data_AF-A0A958S9N1-F1
#
_entry.id   AF-A0A958S9N1-F1
#
_cell.length_a   1.000
_cell.length_b   1.000
_cell.length_c   1.000
_cell.angle_alpha   90.00
_cell.angle_beta   90.00
_cell.angle_gamma   90.00
#
_symmetry.space_group_name_H-M   'P 1'
#
loop_
_entity.id
_entity.type
_entity.pdbx_description
1 polymer ?
#
loop_
_entity_poly.entity_id
_entity_poly.type
_entity_poly.pdbx_seq_one_letter_code
_entity_poly.pdbx_strand_id
1 'polypeptide(L)'
;MDLPIFINEKVNLESFIDYWCKLYSYPDENLYEESINKSAFINDDLHKLFAWKNGMKLSKLKTKSLEEKVISKLKIINHQKGLKQFDLEFFLNEFQNVSFVWKIFLLHIIRPNEYPIYDQHINRAYNYIHGKEYRNITNTISDKKKFEFYFNDFLPFVKSIGITDMRKIDKAFFAFGQFINTRNQVILIK
;
A
#
# COMPACT_ATOMS: atom_id res chain seq x y z
N MET A 1 -6.75 9.51 -38.96
CA MET A 1 -7.17 9.27 -37.58
C MET A 1 -6.34 8.11 -37.11
N ASP A 2 -5.41 8.36 -36.20
CA ASP A 2 -4.54 7.31 -35.67
C ASP A 2 -5.20 6.73 -34.42
N LEU A 3 -5.30 5.40 -34.36
CA LEU A 3 -5.93 4.68 -33.27
C LEU A 3 -4.88 3.83 -32.55
N PRO A 4 -4.87 3.78 -31.21
CA PRO A 4 -3.86 3.04 -30.46
C PRO A 4 -4.09 1.53 -30.56
N ILE A 5 -2.99 0.77 -30.69
CA ILE A 5 -2.94 -0.68 -30.47
C ILE A 5 -2.05 -0.93 -29.26
N PHE A 6 -2.57 -1.68 -28.27
CA PHE A 6 -1.76 -2.09 -27.12
C PHE A 6 -0.86 -3.26 -27.50
N ILE A 7 0.45 -3.07 -27.34
CA ILE A 7 1.45 -4.11 -27.56
C ILE A 7 1.89 -4.65 -26.20
N ASN A 8 2.01 -5.97 -26.10
CA ASN A 8 2.62 -6.61 -24.94
C ASN A 8 4.13 -6.72 -25.16
N GLU A 9 4.90 -6.04 -24.33
CA GLU A 9 6.36 -6.05 -24.35
C GLU A 9 6.91 -6.69 -23.07
N LYS A 10 7.96 -7.50 -23.21
CA LYS A 10 8.68 -8.08 -22.08
C LYS A 10 9.83 -7.17 -21.70
N VAL A 11 9.75 -6.61 -20.51
CA VAL A 11 10.79 -5.73 -19.94
C VAL A 11 11.31 -6.31 -18.62
N ASN A 12 12.46 -5.82 -18.15
CA ASN A 12 12.92 -6.14 -16.81
C ASN A 12 12.06 -5.45 -15.74
N LEU A 13 12.23 -5.84 -14.48
CA LEU A 13 11.41 -5.37 -13.36
C LEU A 13 11.58 -3.87 -13.08
N GLU A 14 12.77 -3.33 -13.26
CA GLU A 14 13.04 -1.90 -13.07
C GLU A 14 12.29 -1.06 -14.10
N SER A 15 12.38 -1.43 -15.38
CA SER A 15 11.61 -0.78 -16.46
C SER A 15 10.11 -0.94 -16.27
N PHE A 16 9.64 -2.09 -15.78
CA PHE A 16 8.24 -2.28 -15.39
C PHE A 16 7.82 -1.28 -14.31
N ILE A 17 8.61 -1.14 -13.24
CA ILE A 17 8.31 -0.22 -12.14
C ILE A 17 8.30 1.23 -12.63
N ASP A 18 9.31 1.63 -13.39
CA ASP A 18 9.45 2.98 -13.94
C ASP A 18 8.30 3.38 -14.87
N TYR A 19 7.78 2.42 -15.62
CA TYR A 19 6.63 2.66 -16.48
C TYR A 19 5.34 2.78 -15.67
N TRP A 20 5.03 1.77 -14.86
CA TRP A 20 3.73 1.70 -14.18
C TRP A 20 3.60 2.72 -13.05
N CYS A 21 4.69 3.15 -12.41
CA CYS A 21 4.60 4.17 -11.37
C CYS A 21 4.13 5.52 -11.92
N LYS A 22 4.41 5.83 -13.20
CA LYS A 22 3.97 7.08 -13.87
C LYS A 22 2.47 7.09 -14.15
N LEU A 23 1.88 5.90 -14.32
CA LEU A 23 0.45 5.72 -14.55
C LEU A 23 -0.36 5.70 -13.25
N TYR A 24 0.30 5.78 -12.11
CA TYR A 24 -0.36 5.86 -10.82
C TYR A 24 -1.20 7.14 -10.72
N SER A 25 -2.49 6.96 -10.47
CA SER A 25 -3.45 8.04 -10.29
C SER A 25 -4.33 7.69 -9.10
N TYR A 26 -4.26 8.49 -8.05
CA TYR A 26 -5.05 8.30 -6.85
C TYR A 26 -5.47 9.68 -6.31
N PRO A 27 -6.72 9.85 -5.84
CA PRO A 27 -7.21 11.16 -5.41
C PRO A 27 -6.47 11.64 -4.15
N ASP A 28 -6.39 12.97 -4.02
CA ASP A 28 -5.94 13.67 -2.81
C ASP A 28 -4.53 13.26 -2.29
N GLU A 29 -3.58 12.96 -3.18
CA GLU A 29 -2.18 12.59 -2.81
C GLU A 29 -1.53 13.59 -1.85
N ASN A 30 -1.90 14.86 -1.91
CA ASN A 30 -1.37 15.89 -1.01
C ASN A 30 -1.65 15.55 0.48
N LEU A 31 -2.75 14.89 0.80
CA LEU A 31 -3.05 14.44 2.18
C LEU A 31 -1.99 13.47 2.71
N TYR A 32 -1.46 12.61 1.82
CA TYR A 32 -0.38 11.70 2.15
C TYR A 32 0.96 12.43 2.22
N GLU A 33 1.31 13.20 1.18
CA GLU A 33 2.62 13.86 1.05
C GLU A 33 2.89 14.88 2.17
N GLU A 34 1.87 15.65 2.57
CA GLU A 34 1.98 16.64 3.65
C GLU A 34 2.21 16.01 5.03
N SER A 35 1.79 14.75 5.22
CA SER A 35 1.76 14.11 6.54
C SER A 35 2.85 13.06 6.71
N ILE A 36 3.19 12.29 5.67
CA ILE A 36 4.02 11.08 5.77
C ILE A 36 5.42 11.33 6.36
N ASN A 37 6.01 12.48 6.03
CA ASN A 37 7.38 12.84 6.40
C ASN A 37 7.50 13.52 7.77
N LYS A 38 6.38 13.76 8.48
CA LYS A 38 6.42 14.36 9.81
C LYS A 38 7.14 13.43 10.79
N SER A 39 8.00 13.98 11.65
CA SER A 39 8.74 13.20 12.64
C SER A 39 7.83 12.63 13.74
N ALA A 40 6.75 13.32 14.05
CA ALA A 40 5.68 12.89 14.94
C ALA A 40 4.33 13.29 14.37
N PHE A 41 3.33 12.45 14.59
CA PHE A 41 1.96 12.69 14.17
C PHE A 41 1.13 13.34 15.28
N ILE A 42 0.15 14.14 14.87
CA ILE A 42 -1.03 14.49 15.67
C ILE A 42 -2.26 13.72 15.15
N ASN A 43 -3.38 13.79 15.88
CA ASN A 43 -4.63 13.11 15.49
C ASN A 43 -5.05 13.45 14.05
N ASP A 44 -4.96 14.74 13.67
CA ASP A 44 -5.34 15.21 12.34
C ASP A 44 -4.48 14.58 11.23
N ASP A 45 -3.19 14.34 11.47
CA ASP A 45 -2.32 13.68 10.50
C ASP A 45 -2.79 12.25 10.23
N LEU A 46 -3.13 11.51 11.28
CA LEU A 46 -3.66 10.15 11.15
C LEU A 46 -5.02 10.14 10.46
N HIS A 47 -5.89 11.12 10.72
CA HIS A 47 -7.14 11.27 9.99
C HIS A 47 -6.92 11.49 8.50
N LYS A 48 -6.03 12.41 8.12
CA LYS A 48 -5.69 12.70 6.73
C LYS A 48 -5.11 11.48 6.02
N LEU A 49 -4.13 10.82 6.63
CA LEU A 49 -3.49 9.62 6.08
C LEU A 49 -4.48 8.47 5.86
N PHE A 50 -5.36 8.20 6.83
CA PHE A 50 -6.33 7.11 6.70
C PHE A 50 -7.51 7.46 5.80
N ALA A 51 -7.92 8.72 5.72
CA ALA A 51 -8.89 9.19 4.74
C ALA A 51 -8.34 9.04 3.32
N TRP A 52 -7.09 9.45 3.10
CA TRP A 52 -6.36 9.21 1.86
C TRP A 52 -6.32 7.72 1.54
N LYS A 53 -5.83 6.85 2.43
CA LYS A 53 -5.71 5.40 2.14
C LYS A 53 -7.05 4.73 1.78
N ASN A 54 -8.16 5.28 2.30
CA ASN A 54 -9.50 4.80 2.01
C ASN A 54 -10.01 5.26 0.63
N GLY A 55 -9.43 6.31 0.04
CA GLY A 55 -9.76 6.88 -1.27
C GLY A 55 -11.05 7.72 -1.29
N MET A 56 -11.66 7.93 -0.13
CA MET A 56 -12.87 8.69 0.08
C MET A 56 -13.06 8.96 1.58
N LYS A 57 -14.01 9.81 1.93
CA LYS A 57 -14.39 10.06 3.32
C LYS A 57 -14.69 8.75 4.06
N LEU A 58 -14.11 8.60 5.26
CA LEU A 58 -14.35 7.44 6.12
C LEU A 58 -15.83 7.37 6.54
N SER A 59 -16.39 6.16 6.52
CA SER A 59 -17.71 5.91 7.10
C SER A 59 -17.65 6.00 8.63
N LYS A 60 -18.79 6.20 9.29
CA LYS A 60 -18.88 6.27 10.77
C LYS A 60 -18.18 5.10 11.47
N LEU A 61 -18.36 3.87 10.94
CA LEU A 61 -17.72 2.67 11.48
C LEU A 61 -16.20 2.68 11.31
N LYS A 62 -15.72 3.13 10.14
CA LYS A 62 -14.28 3.23 9.87
C LYS A 62 -13.65 4.34 10.71
N THR A 63 -14.30 5.48 10.87
CA THR A 63 -13.86 6.55 11.77
C THR A 63 -13.77 6.05 13.21
N LYS A 64 -14.83 5.40 13.72
CA LYS A 64 -14.79 4.81 15.07
C LYS A 64 -13.65 3.82 15.23
N SER A 65 -13.44 2.93 14.25
CA SER A 65 -12.33 1.98 14.29
C SER A 65 -10.95 2.65 14.24
N LEU A 66 -10.79 3.77 13.51
CA LEU A 66 -9.56 4.56 13.49
C LEU A 66 -9.29 5.15 14.88
N GLU A 67 -10.29 5.79 15.45
CA GLU A 67 -10.22 6.46 16.76
C GLU A 67 -9.85 5.48 17.87
N GLU A 68 -10.62 4.39 18.00
CA GLU A 68 -10.50 3.46 19.11
C GLU A 68 -9.25 2.59 19.03
N LYS A 69 -8.81 2.23 17.82
CA LYS A 69 -7.74 1.21 17.64
C LYS A 69 -6.40 1.78 17.22
N VAL A 70 -6.35 3.00 16.68
CA VAL A 70 -5.11 3.61 16.16
C VAL A 70 -4.84 4.94 16.84
N ILE A 71 -5.76 5.91 16.78
CA ILE A 71 -5.53 7.27 17.32
C ILE A 71 -5.41 7.24 18.86
N SER A 72 -6.20 6.41 19.54
CA SER A 72 -6.07 6.18 20.99
C SER A 72 -4.65 5.75 21.41
N LYS A 73 -3.85 5.22 20.47
CA LYS A 73 -2.47 4.75 20.65
C LYS A 73 -1.43 5.69 20.05
N LEU A 74 -1.77 6.96 19.77
CA LEU A 74 -0.88 7.94 19.12
C LEU A 74 0.51 8.04 19.78
N LYS A 75 0.57 8.03 21.12
CA LYS A 75 1.84 8.06 21.86
C LYS A 75 2.75 6.88 21.51
N ILE A 76 2.17 5.69 21.38
CA ILE A 76 2.90 4.46 21.00
C ILE A 76 3.38 4.57 19.55
N ILE A 77 2.54 5.07 18.65
CA ILE A 77 2.88 5.27 17.23
C ILE A 77 4.08 6.21 17.11
N ASN A 78 4.03 7.37 17.77
CA ASN A 78 5.12 8.35 17.73
C ASN A 78 6.40 7.83 18.40
N HIS A 79 6.27 7.08 19.49
CA HIS A 79 7.42 6.42 20.10
C HIS A 79 8.09 5.45 19.11
N GLN A 80 7.33 4.53 18.52
CA GLN A 80 7.83 3.56 17.55
C GLN A 80 8.43 4.21 16.31
N LYS A 81 7.87 5.34 15.84
CA LYS A 81 8.41 6.12 14.71
C LYS A 81 9.75 6.77 15.04
N GLY A 82 9.94 7.22 16.29
CA GLY A 82 11.19 7.83 16.76
C GLY A 82 12.32 6.85 17.06
N LEU A 83 12.04 5.55 17.17
CA LEU A 83 13.09 4.55 17.44
C LEU A 83 14.10 4.47 16.27
N LYS A 84 15.34 4.10 16.58
CA LYS A 84 16.31 3.74 15.53
C LYS A 84 16.04 2.35 14.96
N GLN A 85 15.66 1.41 15.82
CA GLN A 85 15.28 0.06 15.48
C GLN A 85 13.80 -0.14 15.78
N PHE A 86 13.02 -0.45 14.75
CA PHE A 86 11.59 -0.67 14.89
C PHE A 86 11.31 -2.04 15.49
N ASP A 87 10.40 -2.11 16.47
CA ASP A 87 9.97 -3.37 17.07
C ASP A 87 8.70 -3.87 16.37
N LEU A 88 8.90 -4.75 15.39
CA LEU A 88 7.82 -5.32 14.60
C LEU A 88 6.91 -6.24 15.44
N GLU A 89 7.47 -7.02 16.37
CA GLU A 89 6.69 -7.96 17.17
C GLU A 89 5.76 -7.21 18.13
N PHE A 90 6.29 -6.22 18.84
CA PHE A 90 5.50 -5.33 19.67
C PHE A 90 4.40 -4.66 18.85
N PHE A 91 4.73 -4.11 17.68
CA PHE A 91 3.75 -3.47 16.80
C PHE A 91 2.62 -4.43 16.39
N LEU A 92 2.95 -5.65 15.95
CA LEU A 92 1.95 -6.61 15.50
C LEU A 92 1.01 -7.04 16.64
N ASN A 93 1.54 -7.18 17.86
CA ASN A 93 0.76 -7.49 19.05
C ASN A 93 -0.13 -6.30 19.47
N GLU A 94 0.43 -5.09 19.52
CA GLU A 94 -0.26 -3.88 19.95
C GLU A 94 -1.44 -3.52 19.02
N PHE A 95 -1.26 -3.70 17.72
CA PHE A 95 -2.28 -3.40 16.71
C PHE A 95 -3.02 -4.64 16.21
N GLN A 96 -3.02 -5.76 16.94
CA GLN A 96 -3.60 -7.03 16.49
C GLN A 96 -5.07 -6.91 16.01
N ASN A 97 -5.86 -6.04 16.65
CA ASN A 97 -7.28 -5.81 16.37
C ASN A 97 -7.58 -4.85 15.20
N VAL A 98 -6.53 -4.29 14.57
CA VAL A 98 -6.63 -3.50 13.35
C VAL A 98 -6.66 -4.44 12.15
N SER A 99 -7.58 -4.21 11.20
CA SER A 99 -7.66 -5.00 9.97
C SER A 99 -6.32 -5.00 9.24
N PHE A 100 -5.97 -6.10 8.60
CA PHE A 100 -4.62 -6.30 8.05
C PHE A 100 -4.18 -5.17 7.10
N VAL A 101 -5.03 -4.72 6.18
CA VAL A 101 -4.69 -3.64 5.23
C VAL A 101 -4.39 -2.33 5.95
N TRP A 102 -5.18 -1.98 6.96
CA TRP A 102 -4.97 -0.76 7.77
C TRP A 102 -3.74 -0.88 8.67
N LYS A 103 -3.45 -2.09 9.16
CA LYS A 103 -2.26 -2.39 9.96
C LYS A 103 -0.98 -2.24 9.15
N ILE A 104 -0.93 -2.77 7.92
CA ILE A 104 0.21 -2.58 7.03
C ILE A 104 0.34 -1.12 6.60
N PHE A 105 -0.77 -0.42 6.37
CA PHE A 105 -0.70 1.02 6.12
C PHE A 105 -0.14 1.80 7.31
N LEU A 106 -0.54 1.46 8.55
CA LEU A 106 0.04 2.05 9.76
C LEU A 106 1.56 1.77 9.86
N LEU A 107 1.97 0.54 9.55
CA LEU A 107 3.37 0.14 9.52
C LEU A 107 4.16 0.97 8.49
N HIS A 108 3.60 1.16 7.30
CA HIS A 108 4.16 2.01 6.26
C HIS A 108 4.31 3.46 6.71
N ILE A 109 3.30 4.08 7.34
CA ILE A 109 3.45 5.50 7.76
C ILE A 109 4.47 5.71 8.89
N ILE A 110 4.72 4.68 9.70
CA ILE A 110 5.79 4.71 10.71
C ILE A 110 7.15 4.53 10.03
N ARG A 111 7.28 3.58 9.09
CA ARG A 111 8.52 3.20 8.42
C ARG A 111 8.35 3.12 6.88
N PRO A 112 8.20 4.27 6.20
CA PRO A 112 7.80 4.28 4.78
C PRO A 112 8.85 3.69 3.84
N ASN A 113 10.12 3.72 4.24
CA ASN A 113 11.23 3.18 3.46
C ASN A 113 11.51 1.69 3.71
N GLU A 114 10.81 1.06 4.67
CA GLU A 114 11.02 -0.35 5.01
C GLU A 114 9.82 -1.22 4.63
N TYR A 115 8.61 -0.67 4.70
CA TYR A 115 7.38 -1.42 4.53
C TYR A 115 6.52 -0.81 3.42
N PRO A 116 6.47 -1.43 2.22
CA PRO A 116 5.60 -1.01 1.13
C PRO A 116 4.11 -1.11 1.51
N ILE A 117 3.28 -0.24 0.93
CA ILE A 117 1.83 -0.26 1.07
C ILE A 117 1.28 -1.56 0.47
N TYR A 118 0.27 -2.12 1.13
CA TYR A 118 -0.42 -3.32 0.68
C TYR A 118 -1.91 -3.10 0.45
N ASP A 119 -2.42 -3.67 -0.65
CA ASP A 119 -3.83 -3.98 -0.85
C ASP A 119 -4.02 -5.12 -1.88
N GLN A 120 -5.28 -5.35 -2.28
CA GLN A 120 -5.63 -6.37 -3.26
C GLN A 120 -4.99 -6.17 -4.65
N HIS A 121 -4.71 -4.93 -5.07
CA HIS A 121 -4.10 -4.65 -6.36
C HIS A 121 -2.62 -5.04 -6.35
N ILE A 122 -1.93 -4.81 -5.23
CA ILE A 122 -0.57 -5.29 -5.01
C ILE A 122 -0.49 -6.82 -5.11
N ASN A 123 -1.40 -7.51 -4.42
CA ASN A 123 -1.47 -8.98 -4.48
C ASN A 123 -1.73 -9.48 -5.91
N ARG A 124 -2.67 -8.83 -6.61
CA ARG A 124 -2.98 -9.14 -8.02
C ARG A 124 -1.77 -8.96 -8.95
N ALA A 125 -1.08 -7.83 -8.83
CA ALA A 125 0.11 -7.54 -9.62
C ALA A 125 1.22 -8.56 -9.37
N TYR A 126 1.52 -8.83 -8.09
CA TYR A 126 2.51 -9.84 -7.71
C TYR A 126 2.18 -11.21 -8.28
N ASN A 127 0.94 -11.68 -8.12
CA ASN A 127 0.55 -12.99 -8.61
C ASN A 127 0.66 -13.08 -10.14
N TYR A 128 0.24 -12.04 -10.86
CA TYR A 128 0.38 -12.00 -12.32
C TYR A 128 1.85 -12.13 -12.75
N ILE A 129 2.74 -11.33 -12.16
CA ILE A 129 4.18 -11.33 -12.47
C ILE A 129 4.81 -12.70 -12.23
N HIS A 130 4.35 -13.42 -11.20
CA HIS A 130 4.87 -14.73 -10.81
C HIS A 130 4.10 -15.92 -11.41
N GLY A 131 3.20 -15.69 -12.36
CA GLY A 131 2.40 -16.76 -12.98
C GLY A 131 1.45 -17.49 -12.01
N LYS A 132 1.09 -16.85 -10.89
CA LYS A 132 0.12 -17.34 -9.90
C LYS A 132 -1.29 -16.86 -10.24
N GLU A 133 -2.29 -17.45 -9.59
CA GLU A 133 -3.69 -17.07 -9.78
C GLU A 133 -3.95 -15.62 -9.30
N TYR A 134 -4.32 -14.74 -10.23
CA TYR A 134 -4.49 -13.30 -9.97
C TYR A 134 -5.94 -12.81 -10.15
N ARG A 135 -6.80 -13.60 -10.82
CA ARG A 135 -8.16 -13.14 -11.18
C ARG A 135 -9.11 -13.13 -9.98
N ASN A 136 -8.96 -14.09 -9.07
CA ASN A 136 -9.84 -14.28 -7.92
C ASN A 136 -9.34 -13.59 -6.63
N ILE A 137 -8.54 -12.53 -6.76
CA ILE A 137 -8.08 -11.74 -5.62
C ILE A 137 -9.16 -10.74 -5.23
N THR A 138 -9.84 -11.03 -4.11
CA THR A 138 -10.92 -10.22 -3.55
C THR A 138 -10.55 -9.69 -2.17
N ASN A 139 -11.34 -8.73 -1.68
CA ASN A 139 -11.23 -8.22 -0.30
C ASN A 139 -11.60 -9.27 0.78
N THR A 140 -12.18 -10.42 0.39
CA THR A 140 -12.62 -11.49 1.30
C THR A 140 -11.51 -12.48 1.69
N ILE A 141 -10.31 -12.34 1.13
CA ILE A 141 -9.13 -13.10 1.59
C ILE A 141 -8.95 -12.84 3.10
N SER A 142 -8.76 -13.92 3.87
CA SER A 142 -8.59 -13.81 5.32
C SER A 142 -7.34 -13.02 5.69
N ASP A 143 -7.37 -12.34 6.83
CA ASP A 143 -6.21 -11.57 7.31
C ASP A 143 -4.97 -12.45 7.55
N LYS A 144 -5.16 -13.74 7.90
CA LYS A 144 -4.08 -14.73 7.98
C LYS A 144 -3.38 -14.92 6.62
N LYS A 145 -4.15 -15.14 5.55
CA LYS A 145 -3.58 -15.32 4.19
C LYS A 145 -2.92 -14.04 3.69
N LYS A 146 -3.49 -12.86 4.01
CA LYS A 146 -2.85 -11.57 3.68
C LYS A 146 -1.54 -11.38 4.44
N PHE A 147 -1.48 -11.80 5.70
CA PHE A 147 -0.27 -11.79 6.52
C PHE A 147 0.82 -12.67 5.92
N GLU A 148 0.51 -13.94 5.64
CA GLU A 148 1.44 -14.89 5.04
C GLU A 148 1.96 -14.35 3.71
N PHE A 149 1.06 -13.88 2.83
CA PHE A 149 1.45 -13.25 1.57
C PHE A 149 2.39 -12.06 1.77
N TYR A 150 2.03 -11.10 2.64
CA TYR A 150 2.80 -9.87 2.77
C TYR A 150 4.19 -10.13 3.35
N PHE A 151 4.28 -10.85 4.46
CA PHE A 151 5.55 -11.02 5.17
C PHE A 151 6.43 -12.13 4.60
N ASN A 152 5.85 -13.18 3.98
CA ASN A 152 6.63 -14.32 3.48
C ASN A 152 6.89 -14.24 1.97
N ASP A 153 6.01 -13.62 1.18
CA ASP A 153 6.17 -13.51 -0.27
C ASP A 153 6.56 -12.09 -0.69
N PHE A 154 5.69 -11.11 -0.45
CA PHE A 154 5.79 -9.78 -1.07
C PHE A 154 6.93 -8.94 -0.51
N LEU A 155 7.04 -8.82 0.82
CA LEU A 155 8.08 -8.01 1.45
C LEU A 155 9.49 -8.54 1.16
N PRO A 156 9.78 -9.85 1.27
CA PRO A 156 11.09 -10.40 0.88
C PRO A 156 11.40 -10.18 -0.60
N PHE A 157 10.41 -10.34 -1.49
CA PHE A 157 10.57 -10.03 -2.90
C PHE A 157 10.93 -8.56 -3.12
N VAL A 158 10.18 -7.62 -2.53
CA VAL A 158 10.47 -6.19 -2.68
C VAL A 158 11.89 -5.84 -2.22
N LYS A 159 12.32 -6.41 -1.09
CA LYS A 159 13.67 -6.20 -0.56
C LYS A 159 14.77 -6.78 -1.45
N SER A 160 14.49 -7.82 -2.25
CA SER A 160 15.49 -8.44 -3.13
C SER A 160 15.73 -7.66 -4.43
N ILE A 161 14.81 -6.76 -4.82
CA ILE A 161 14.91 -5.98 -6.07
C ILE A 161 16.00 -4.91 -5.98
N GLY A 162 16.40 -4.48 -4.78
CA GLY A 162 17.41 -3.45 -4.58
C GLY A 162 16.94 -2.01 -4.86
N ILE A 163 15.65 -1.81 -5.14
CA ILE A 163 15.04 -0.46 -5.26
C ILE A 163 14.75 0.06 -3.86
N THR A 164 15.27 1.26 -3.55
CA THR A 164 15.15 1.89 -2.23
C THR A 164 13.84 2.66 -2.05
N ASP A 165 13.26 3.15 -3.14
CA ASP A 165 11.97 3.87 -3.12
C ASP A 165 10.80 2.88 -3.10
N MET A 166 10.38 2.51 -1.88
CA MET A 166 9.23 1.62 -1.65
C MET A 166 7.96 2.18 -2.26
N ARG A 167 7.77 3.51 -2.22
CA ARG A 167 6.56 4.16 -2.74
C ARG A 167 6.48 4.03 -4.25
N LYS A 168 7.60 4.08 -4.96
CA LYS A 168 7.67 3.85 -6.41
C LYS A 168 7.19 2.43 -6.77
N ILE A 169 7.59 1.43 -5.99
CA ILE A 169 7.16 0.04 -6.15
C ILE A 169 5.64 -0.07 -5.90
N ASP A 170 5.15 0.52 -4.81
CA ASP A 170 3.73 0.54 -4.47
C ASP A 170 2.88 1.13 -5.60
N LYS A 171 3.31 2.29 -6.12
CA LYS A 171 2.64 3.00 -7.21
C LYS A 171 2.56 2.13 -8.47
N ALA A 172 3.68 1.49 -8.84
CA ALA A 172 3.74 0.62 -10.00
C ALA A 172 2.83 -0.61 -9.86
N PHE A 173 2.96 -1.35 -8.76
CA PHE A 173 2.18 -2.56 -8.51
C PHE A 173 0.69 -2.24 -8.38
N PHE A 174 0.34 -1.12 -7.76
CA PHE A 174 -1.04 -0.68 -7.67
C PHE A 174 -1.62 -0.35 -9.05
N ALA A 175 -0.94 0.49 -9.84
CA ALA A 175 -1.41 0.90 -11.16
C ALA A 175 -1.59 -0.30 -12.09
N PHE A 176 -0.60 -1.20 -12.12
CA PHE A 176 -0.70 -2.44 -12.90
C PHE A 176 -1.82 -3.36 -12.39
N GLY A 177 -1.88 -3.56 -11.07
CA GLY A 177 -2.89 -4.39 -10.41
C GLY A 177 -4.32 -3.87 -10.56
N GLN A 178 -4.49 -2.56 -10.77
CA GLN A 178 -5.75 -1.96 -11.20
C GLN A 178 -6.02 -2.27 -12.67
N PHE A 179 -5.07 -1.97 -13.56
CA PHE A 179 -5.19 -2.19 -15.00
C PHE A 179 -5.66 -3.62 -15.34
N ILE A 180 -5.00 -4.63 -14.78
CA ILE A 180 -5.35 -6.05 -15.03
C ILE A 180 -6.67 -6.49 -14.39
N ASN A 181 -7.13 -5.81 -13.32
CA ASN A 181 -8.40 -6.12 -12.66
C ASN A 181 -9.60 -5.61 -13.44
N THR A 182 -9.55 -4.34 -13.81
CA THR A 182 -10.71 -3.63 -14.37
C THR A 182 -10.75 -3.71 -15.90
N ARG A 183 -9.73 -4.31 -16.53
CA ARG A 183 -9.45 -4.16 -17.98
C ARG A 183 -9.51 -2.69 -18.42
N ASN A 184 -9.25 -1.76 -17.49
CA ASN A 184 -9.61 -0.36 -17.66
C ASN A 184 -8.51 0.35 -18.43
N GLN A 185 -8.62 0.22 -19.75
CA GLN A 185 -7.73 0.82 -20.74
C GLN A 185 -7.69 2.35 -20.65
N VAL A 186 -8.66 2.98 -19.97
CA VAL A 186 -8.69 4.45 -19.74
C VAL A 186 -7.43 4.95 -19.03
N ILE A 187 -6.78 4.14 -18.20
CA ILE A 187 -5.51 4.49 -17.54
C ILE A 187 -4.38 4.71 -18.57
N LEU A 188 -4.48 4.12 -19.76
CA LEU A 188 -3.47 4.19 -20.82
C LEU A 188 -3.79 5.24 -21.92
N ILE A 189 -4.90 5.97 -21.80
CA ILE A 189 -5.34 6.99 -22.79
C ILE A 189 -5.09 8.42 -22.25
N LYS A 190 -4.41 8.55 -21.11
CA LYS A 190 -3.98 9.85 -20.56
C LYS A 190 -2.70 10.33 -21.22
#